data_AF-A0A5E6YAF9-F1
#
_entry.id   AF-A0A5E6YAF9-F1
#
_cell.length_a   1.000
_cell.length_b   1.000
_cell.length_c   1.000
_cell.angle_alpha   90.00
_cell.angle_beta   90.00
_cell.angle_gamma   90.00
#
_symmetry.space_group_name_H-M   'P 1'
#
loop_
_entity.id
_entity.type
_entity.pdbx_description
1 polymer ?
#
loop_
_entity_poly.entity_id
_entity_poly.type
_entity_poly.pdbx_seq_one_letter_code
_entity_poly.pdbx_strand_id
1 'polypeptide(L)'
;MKVADAEILQAIWRAQVKRTARGVIDNYAGGIKGLRGDSEQDRHYSQYLSMVSRGILGLPLSKGHLARRLKALIGGESLQWRGYPGNAYEFRTDAAMAVFCFARQWWEQRGVPSGFDECKKCMRTVRLDNYESLAAQLEQELLERFGSLQVTP
;
A
#
# COMPACT_ATOMS: atom_id res chain seq x y z
N MET A 1 -26.91 7.53 8.38
CA MET A 1 -26.12 6.42 8.95
C MET A 1 -24.85 6.98 9.57
N LYS A 2 -24.53 6.66 10.83
CA LYS A 2 -23.35 7.20 11.53
C LYS A 2 -22.20 6.20 11.39
N VAL A 3 -21.24 6.51 10.52
CA VAL A 3 -19.99 5.74 10.42
C VAL A 3 -19.14 6.05 11.66
N ALA A 4 -18.62 5.04 12.37
CA ALA A 4 -17.73 5.19 13.52
C ALA A 4 -16.26 5.43 13.08
N ASP A 5 -15.39 5.93 13.96
CA ASP A 5 -13.97 6.17 13.63
C ASP A 5 -13.24 4.86 13.34
N ALA A 6 -13.55 3.80 14.10
CA ALA A 6 -13.04 2.46 13.86
C ALA A 6 -13.36 1.94 12.45
N GLU A 7 -14.56 2.22 11.93
CA GLU A 7 -14.94 1.84 10.56
C GLU A 7 -14.11 2.60 9.51
N ILE A 8 -13.79 3.87 9.76
CA ILE A 8 -12.91 4.65 8.88
C ILE A 8 -11.49 4.08 8.91
N LEU A 9 -10.94 3.83 10.10
CA LEU A 9 -9.60 3.26 10.26
C LEU A 9 -9.51 1.87 9.59
N GLN A 10 -10.53 1.02 9.75
CA GLN A 10 -10.59 -0.27 9.08
C GLN A 10 -10.65 -0.14 7.56
N ALA A 11 -11.42 0.82 7.03
CA ALA A 11 -11.48 1.08 5.60
C ALA A 11 -10.12 1.55 5.05
N ILE A 12 -9.42 2.43 5.78
CA ILE A 12 -8.06 2.86 5.43
C ILE A 12 -7.12 1.67 5.41
N TRP A 13 -7.13 0.87 6.48
CA TRP A 13 -6.26 -0.31 6.61
C TRP A 13 -6.44 -1.26 5.42
N ARG A 14 -7.67 -1.65 5.12
CA ARG A 14 -7.98 -2.53 3.99
C ARG A 14 -7.52 -1.93 2.67
N ALA A 15 -7.68 -0.62 2.48
CA ALA A 15 -7.20 0.05 1.27
C ALA A 15 -5.67 0.02 1.15
N GLN A 16 -4.93 0.18 2.24
CA GLN A 16 -3.46 0.08 2.25
C GLN A 16 -2.97 -1.35 2.01
N VAL A 17 -3.60 -2.32 2.68
CA VAL A 17 -3.33 -3.75 2.48
C VAL A 17 -3.50 -4.11 1.00
N LYS A 18 -4.62 -3.73 0.39
CA LYS A 18 -4.87 -3.93 -1.05
C LYS A 18 -3.82 -3.27 -1.92
N ARG A 19 -3.54 -1.99 -1.64
CA ARG A 19 -2.56 -1.21 -2.41
C ARG A 19 -1.20 -1.87 -2.40
N THR A 20 -0.79 -2.47 -1.29
CA THR A 20 0.53 -3.09 -1.13
C THR A 20 0.81 -4.14 -2.21
N ALA A 21 -0.19 -4.90 -2.64
CA ALA A 21 -0.05 -5.94 -3.67
C ALA A 21 0.61 -5.41 -4.96
N ARG A 22 0.22 -4.21 -5.39
CA ARG A 22 0.79 -3.51 -6.56
C ARG A 22 1.88 -2.53 -6.16
N GLY A 23 1.80 -1.97 -4.96
CA GLY A 23 2.66 -0.89 -4.49
C GLY A 23 4.13 -1.29 -4.36
N VAL A 24 4.42 -2.56 -4.06
CA VAL A 24 5.79 -3.08 -3.96
C VAL A 24 6.48 -3.27 -5.32
N ILE A 25 5.75 -3.10 -6.43
CA ILE A 25 6.27 -3.26 -7.79
C ILE A 25 6.52 -1.90 -8.44
N ASP A 26 7.72 -1.72 -8.97
CA ASP A 26 8.05 -0.65 -9.90
C ASP A 26 7.73 -1.07 -11.33
N ASN A 27 7.02 -0.18 -12.03
CA ASN A 27 6.56 -0.38 -13.39
C ASN A 27 7.47 0.40 -14.35
N TYR A 28 8.12 -0.30 -15.27
CA TYR A 28 8.99 0.28 -16.27
C TYR A 28 8.34 0.21 -17.65
N ALA A 29 8.81 1.07 -18.57
CA ALA A 29 8.33 1.10 -19.95
C ALA A 29 8.54 -0.27 -20.63
N GLY A 30 7.57 -0.70 -21.44
CA GLY A 30 7.64 -2.00 -22.15
C GLY A 30 7.14 -3.21 -21.34
N GLY A 31 6.42 -2.99 -20.23
CA GLY A 31 5.80 -4.07 -19.45
C GLY A 31 6.77 -4.83 -18.54
N ILE A 32 7.99 -4.34 -18.40
CA ILE A 32 8.97 -4.84 -17.45
C ILE A 32 8.68 -4.32 -16.03
N LYS A 33 8.92 -5.19 -15.05
CA LYS A 33 8.63 -4.97 -13.63
C LYS A 33 9.90 -5.20 -12.81
N GLY A 34 10.07 -4.37 -11.78
CA GLY A 34 11.06 -4.59 -10.73
C GLY A 34 10.39 -4.56 -9.38
N LEU A 35 10.99 -5.24 -8.41
CA LEU A 35 10.56 -5.14 -7.02
C LEU A 35 11.26 -3.93 -6.39
N ARG A 36 10.52 -3.12 -5.61
CA ARG A 36 11.07 -1.97 -4.86
C ARG A 36 12.25 -2.39 -3.97
N GLY A 37 12.93 -1.43 -3.33
CA GLY A 37 13.81 -1.74 -2.20
C GLY A 37 13.05 -2.17 -0.94
N ASP A 38 13.76 -2.54 0.11
CA ASP A 38 13.23 -2.96 1.41
C ASP A 38 13.27 -1.83 2.46
N SER A 39 13.54 -0.60 2.04
CA SER A 39 13.63 0.55 2.94
C SER A 39 12.27 0.98 3.49
N GLU A 40 12.29 1.73 4.60
CA GLU A 40 11.08 2.37 5.13
C GLU A 40 10.44 3.34 4.12
N GLN A 41 11.24 3.95 3.26
CA GLN A 41 10.75 4.79 2.18
C GLN A 41 10.03 3.98 1.10
N ASP A 42 10.53 2.79 0.75
CA ASP A 42 9.87 1.88 -0.17
C ASP A 42 8.55 1.34 0.39
N ARG A 43 8.54 1.01 1.70
CA ARG A 43 7.31 0.65 2.41
C ARG A 43 6.29 1.78 2.29
N HIS A 44 6.70 3.00 2.61
CA HIS A 44 5.84 4.18 2.50
C HIS A 44 5.21 4.27 1.11
N TYR A 45 6.01 4.26 0.05
CA TYR A 45 5.52 4.37 -1.33
C TYR A 45 4.59 3.23 -1.74
N SER A 46 4.78 2.05 -1.17
CA SER A 46 3.97 0.86 -1.43
C SER A 46 2.59 0.94 -0.79
N GLN A 47 2.42 1.72 0.29
CA GLN A 47 1.23 1.64 1.15
C GLN A 47 0.44 2.94 1.26
N TYR A 48 1.04 4.11 1.05
CA TYR A 48 0.38 5.39 1.32
C TYR A 48 -0.95 5.58 0.57
N LEU A 49 -1.89 6.28 1.20
CA LEU A 49 -3.09 6.78 0.54
C LEU A 49 -3.01 8.29 0.40
N SER A 50 -3.44 8.83 -0.74
CA SER A 50 -3.54 10.28 -0.92
C SER A 50 -4.87 10.80 -0.39
N MET A 51 -4.85 11.94 0.32
CA MET A 51 -6.06 12.64 0.73
C MET A 51 -7.00 12.99 -0.42
N VAL A 52 -6.46 13.17 -1.62
CA VAL A 52 -7.26 13.50 -2.81
C VAL A 52 -8.04 12.28 -3.31
N SER A 53 -7.50 11.07 -3.10
CA SER A 53 -8.08 9.79 -3.55
C SER A 53 -8.93 9.10 -2.47
N ARG A 54 -9.37 9.79 -1.43
CA ARG A 54 -10.16 9.23 -0.31
C ARG A 54 -11.49 8.58 -0.70
N GLY A 55 -11.97 8.78 -1.94
CA GLY A 55 -13.16 8.09 -2.47
C GLY A 55 -13.01 6.57 -2.55
N ILE A 56 -11.78 6.06 -2.63
CA ILE A 56 -11.50 4.61 -2.68
C ILE A 56 -11.92 3.85 -1.41
N LEU A 57 -12.18 4.57 -0.31
CA LEU A 57 -12.56 3.95 0.97
C LEU A 57 -13.99 3.39 0.94
N GLY A 58 -14.82 3.76 -0.05
CA GLY A 58 -16.17 3.21 -0.23
C GLY A 58 -17.13 3.54 0.91
N LEU A 59 -16.80 4.52 1.76
CA LEU A 59 -17.61 4.90 2.92
C LEU A 59 -18.80 5.78 2.48
N PRO A 60 -20.00 5.60 3.06
CA PRO A 60 -21.19 6.41 2.77
C PRO A 60 -21.12 7.77 3.47
N LEU A 61 -20.06 8.53 3.23
CA LEU A 61 -19.80 9.86 3.75
C LEU A 61 -19.57 10.83 2.58
N SER A 62 -20.05 12.07 2.72
CA SER A 62 -19.71 13.12 1.76
C SER A 62 -18.19 13.38 1.75
N LYS A 63 -17.65 13.81 0.61
CA LYS A 63 -16.21 14.08 0.45
C LYS A 63 -15.67 15.06 1.51
N GLY A 64 -16.48 16.04 1.92
CA GLY A 64 -16.13 17.03 2.94
C GLY A 64 -16.13 16.45 4.35
N HIS A 65 -17.15 15.65 4.70
CA HIS A 65 -17.23 15.02 6.01
C HIS A 65 -16.09 14.00 6.20
N LEU A 66 -15.82 13.17 5.19
CA LEU A 66 -14.70 12.23 5.21
C LEU A 66 -13.36 12.95 5.36
N ALA A 67 -13.13 14.04 4.61
CA ALA A 67 -11.89 14.81 4.74
C ALA A 67 -11.69 15.37 6.17
N ARG A 68 -12.75 15.93 6.78
CA ARG A 68 -12.68 16.46 8.14
C ARG A 68 -12.33 15.36 9.15
N ARG A 69 -12.92 14.18 9.01
CA ARG A 69 -12.67 13.06 9.92
C ARG A 69 -11.29 12.43 9.73
N LEU A 70 -10.85 12.26 8.49
CA LEU A 70 -9.48 11.84 8.19
C LEU A 70 -8.46 12.76 8.84
N LYS A 71 -8.64 14.09 8.74
CA LYS A 71 -7.76 15.06 9.40
C LYS A 71 -7.73 14.91 10.93
N ALA A 72 -8.83 14.50 11.56
CA ALA A 72 -8.88 14.29 13.00
C ALA A 72 -8.24 12.95 13.44
N LEU A 73 -8.27 11.94 12.57
CA LEU A 73 -7.66 10.63 12.82
C LEU A 73 -6.16 10.62 12.51
N ILE A 74 -5.74 11.42 11.53
CA ILE A 74 -4.35 11.60 11.15
C ILE A 74 -3.63 12.43 12.22
N GLY A 75 -2.45 11.99 12.63
CA GLY A 75 -1.66 12.67 13.67
C GLY A 75 -1.72 11.99 15.04
N GLY A 76 -2.41 10.85 15.16
CA GLY A 76 -2.21 9.90 16.25
C GLY A 76 -0.94 9.05 16.07
N GLU A 77 -0.67 8.15 17.01
CA GLU A 77 0.56 7.32 17.01
C GLU A 77 0.66 6.41 15.78
N SER A 78 -0.45 5.76 15.42
CA SER A 78 -0.46 4.76 14.34
C SER A 78 -0.73 5.29 12.93
N LEU A 79 -1.52 6.36 12.77
CA LEU A 79 -1.88 6.90 11.44
C LEU A 79 -1.14 8.22 11.18
N GLN A 80 -0.05 8.14 10.42
CA GLN A 80 0.87 9.25 10.21
C GLN A 80 0.59 9.98 8.91
N TRP A 81 0.79 11.30 8.95
CA TRP A 81 0.80 12.16 7.77
C TRP A 81 2.20 12.20 7.15
N ARG A 82 2.26 12.09 5.82
CA ARG A 82 3.47 12.34 5.02
C ARG A 82 3.11 13.37 3.94
N GLY A 83 3.71 14.56 4.03
CA GLY A 83 3.44 15.64 3.08
C GLY A 83 3.84 15.32 1.63
N TYR A 84 4.80 14.40 1.45
CA TYR A 84 5.29 13.96 0.15
C TYR A 84 5.07 12.45 -0.02
N PRO A 85 4.60 11.97 -1.19
CA PRO A 85 4.24 12.73 -2.39
C PRO A 85 2.74 13.08 -2.37
N GLY A 86 2.40 14.28 -1.88
CA GLY A 86 1.06 14.85 -2.07
C GLY A 86 0.04 14.50 -0.98
N ASN A 87 0.23 15.06 0.22
CA ASN A 87 -0.75 15.00 1.32
C ASN A 87 -1.23 13.56 1.55
N ALA A 88 -0.27 12.68 1.80
CA ALA A 88 -0.48 11.26 1.95
C ALA A 88 -0.55 10.88 3.42
N TYR A 89 -1.19 9.75 3.71
CA TYR A 89 -1.26 9.19 5.04
C TYR A 89 -1.15 7.67 5.01
N GLU A 90 -0.65 7.11 6.11
CA GLU A 90 -0.47 5.67 6.24
C GLU A 90 -0.42 5.20 7.69
N PHE A 91 -0.74 3.92 7.88
CA PHE A 91 -0.37 3.22 9.09
C PHE A 91 1.13 2.98 9.14
N ARG A 92 1.75 3.32 10.27
CA ARG A 92 3.15 3.02 10.57
C ARG A 92 3.22 2.12 11.80
N THR A 93 2.89 0.85 11.58
CA THR A 93 2.82 -0.19 12.61
C THR A 93 3.59 -1.43 12.15
N ASP A 94 3.92 -2.32 13.09
CA ASP A 94 4.55 -3.61 12.75
C ASP A 94 3.68 -4.45 11.81
N ALA A 95 2.34 -4.34 11.95
CA ALA A 95 1.41 -4.96 11.02
C ALA A 95 1.58 -4.42 9.60
N ALA A 96 1.74 -3.10 9.42
CA ALA A 96 1.97 -2.50 8.11
C ALA A 96 3.30 -2.98 7.50
N MET A 97 4.35 -3.10 8.31
CA MET A 97 5.63 -3.67 7.89
C MET A 97 5.50 -5.14 7.49
N ALA A 98 4.77 -5.95 8.26
CA ALA A 98 4.53 -7.36 7.95
C ALA A 98 3.81 -7.55 6.60
N VAL A 99 2.80 -6.71 6.31
CA VAL A 99 2.10 -6.70 5.01
C VAL A 99 3.06 -6.39 3.87
N PHE A 100 3.94 -5.40 4.05
CA PHE A 100 4.95 -5.03 3.05
C PHE A 100 5.96 -6.17 2.81
N CYS A 101 6.58 -6.70 3.85
CA CYS A 101 7.54 -7.79 3.75
C CYS A 101 6.93 -9.03 3.08
N PHE A 102 5.70 -9.38 3.46
CA PHE A 102 4.99 -10.50 2.86
C PHE A 102 4.75 -10.29 1.35
N ALA A 103 4.22 -9.12 0.96
CA ALA A 103 3.98 -8.81 -0.45
C ALA A 103 5.26 -8.84 -1.29
N ARG A 104 6.39 -8.36 -0.73
CA ARG A 104 7.70 -8.42 -1.40
C ARG A 104 8.15 -9.85 -1.63
N GLN A 105 8.18 -10.65 -0.56
CA GLN A 105 8.59 -12.05 -0.63
C GLN A 105 7.72 -12.84 -1.62
N TRP A 106 6.42 -12.55 -1.66
CA TRP A 106 5.49 -13.20 -2.57
C TRP A 106 5.84 -12.98 -4.05
N TRP A 107 6.25 -11.76 -4.41
CA TRP A 107 6.70 -11.42 -5.78
C TRP A 107 8.10 -11.96 -6.08
N GLU A 108 9.00 -11.90 -5.11
CA GLU A 108 10.35 -12.46 -5.23
C GLU A 108 10.31 -13.97 -5.50
N GLN A 109 9.47 -14.72 -4.78
CA GLN A 109 9.23 -16.15 -5.00
C GLN A 109 8.66 -16.46 -6.39
N ARG A 110 8.10 -15.47 -7.08
CA ARG A 110 7.61 -15.56 -8.46
C ARG A 110 8.59 -14.99 -9.49
N GLY A 111 9.83 -14.73 -9.06
CA GLY A 111 10.92 -14.34 -9.95
C GLY A 111 10.95 -12.86 -10.30
N VAL A 112 10.22 -11.98 -9.59
CA VAL A 112 10.38 -10.54 -9.78
C VAL A 112 11.65 -10.09 -9.05
N PRO A 113 12.67 -9.59 -9.75
CA PRO A 113 13.94 -9.26 -9.12
C PRO A 113 13.88 -7.89 -8.44
N SER A 114 14.76 -7.69 -7.45
CA SER A 114 15.02 -6.40 -6.83
C SER A 114 16.48 -5.96 -7.06
N GLY A 115 16.75 -4.67 -6.85
CA GLY A 115 18.09 -4.11 -6.83
C GLY A 115 18.64 -3.69 -8.20
N PHE A 116 19.90 -3.24 -8.19
CA PHE A 116 20.60 -2.69 -9.34
C PHE A 116 21.58 -3.73 -9.93
N ASP A 117 21.63 -3.82 -11.26
CA ASP A 117 22.62 -4.57 -12.01
C ASP A 117 23.84 -3.68 -12.26
N GLU A 118 24.92 -3.92 -11.49
CA GLU A 118 26.15 -3.13 -11.59
C GLU A 118 26.88 -3.29 -12.93
N CYS A 119 26.71 -4.42 -13.63
CA CYS A 119 27.34 -4.65 -14.92
C CYS A 119 26.60 -3.91 -16.03
N LYS A 120 25.28 -3.96 -16.02
CA LYS A 120 24.43 -3.30 -17.03
C LYS A 120 24.09 -1.84 -16.69
N LYS A 121 24.44 -1.40 -15.48
CA LYS A 121 24.12 -0.08 -14.92
C LYS A 121 22.63 0.25 -15.01
N CYS A 122 21.77 -0.73 -14.69
CA CYS A 122 20.31 -0.57 -14.73
C CYS A 122 19.62 -1.32 -13.59
N MET A 123 18.36 -0.97 -13.27
CA MET A 123 17.57 -1.76 -12.31
C MET A 123 17.31 -3.16 -12.86
N ARG A 124 17.39 -4.18 -11.98
CA ARG A 124 17.01 -5.54 -12.33
C ARG A 124 15.51 -5.58 -12.54
N THR A 125 15.10 -6.11 -13.69
CA THR A 125 13.70 -6.19 -14.07
C THR A 125 13.41 -7.49 -14.80
N VAL A 126 12.13 -7.87 -14.84
CA VAL A 126 11.62 -9.02 -15.59
C VAL A 126 10.38 -8.62 -16.36
N ARG A 127 10.17 -9.20 -17.54
CA ARG A 127 8.88 -9.08 -18.23
C ARG A 127 7.86 -9.97 -17.52
N LEU A 128 6.69 -9.41 -17.21
CA LEU A 128 5.66 -10.13 -16.46
C LEU A 128 4.30 -9.96 -17.13
N ASP A 129 3.99 -10.83 -18.09
CA ASP A 129 2.78 -10.72 -18.92
C ASP A 129 1.48 -11.00 -18.12
N ASN A 130 1.55 -11.81 -17.07
CA ASN A 130 0.42 -12.13 -16.18
C ASN A 130 0.33 -11.22 -14.94
N TYR A 131 0.96 -10.03 -14.97
CA TYR A 131 1.05 -9.12 -13.82
C TYR A 131 -0.31 -8.82 -13.18
N GLU A 132 -1.33 -8.45 -13.95
CA GLU A 132 -2.64 -8.06 -13.40
C GLU A 132 -3.31 -9.22 -12.64
N SER A 133 -3.20 -10.45 -13.17
CA SER A 133 -3.74 -11.64 -12.52
C SER A 133 -3.01 -11.94 -11.21
N LEU A 134 -1.67 -11.86 -11.21
CA LEU A 134 -0.86 -12.10 -10.02
C LEU A 134 -1.09 -11.01 -8.97
N ALA A 135 -1.22 -9.75 -9.39
CA ALA A 135 -1.51 -8.65 -8.48
C ALA A 135 -2.89 -8.78 -7.82
N ALA A 136 -3.91 -9.22 -8.58
CA ALA A 136 -5.23 -9.51 -8.03
C ALA A 136 -5.21 -10.69 -7.05
N GLN A 137 -4.45 -11.74 -7.36
CA GLN A 137 -4.25 -12.88 -6.46
C GLN A 137 -3.61 -12.44 -5.13
N LEU A 138 -2.53 -11.67 -5.20
CA LEU A 138 -1.86 -11.16 -4.00
C LEU A 138 -2.76 -10.20 -3.22
N GLU A 139 -3.54 -9.35 -3.89
CA GLU A 139 -4.50 -8.47 -3.22
C GLU A 139 -5.51 -9.26 -2.37
N GLN A 140 -6.06 -10.34 -2.93
CA GLN A 140 -6.97 -11.22 -2.22
C GLN A 140 -6.30 -11.90 -1.02
N GLU A 141 -5.12 -12.48 -1.22
CA GLU A 141 -4.36 -13.17 -0.17
C GLU A 141 -3.99 -12.22 0.99
N LEU A 142 -3.58 -10.99 0.64
CA LEU A 142 -3.31 -9.94 1.63
C LEU A 142 -4.55 -9.57 2.44
N LEU A 143 -5.72 -9.46 1.80
CA LEU A 143 -6.97 -9.16 2.49
C LEU A 143 -7.42 -10.29 3.42
N GLU A 144 -7.29 -11.54 2.97
CA GLU A 144 -7.64 -12.72 3.77
C GLU A 144 -6.74 -12.82 5.00
N ARG A 145 -5.45 -12.54 4.84
CA ARG A 145 -4.47 -12.67 5.92
C ARG A 145 -4.42 -11.48 6.88
N PHE A 146 -4.52 -10.26 6.35
CA PHE A 146 -4.28 -9.03 7.12
C PHE A 146 -5.49 -8.10 7.19
N GLY A 147 -6.48 -8.26 6.31
CA GLY A 147 -7.56 -7.28 6.13
C GLY A 147 -8.58 -7.17 7.27
N SER A 148 -8.54 -8.09 8.25
CA SER A 148 -9.33 -8.08 9.48
C SER A 148 -8.54 -7.65 10.72
N LEU A 149 -7.22 -7.45 10.60
CA LEU A 149 -6.40 -7.01 11.72
C LEU A 149 -6.89 -5.64 12.21
N GLN A 150 -7.07 -5.55 13.53
CA GLN A 150 -7.33 -4.28 14.17
C GLN A 150 -6.02 -3.51 14.20
N VAL A 151 -5.96 -2.44 13.42
CA VAL A 151 -4.95 -1.40 13.57
C VAL A 151 -5.51 -0.35 14.52
N THR A 152 -5.41 -0.65 15.81
CA THR A 152 -5.59 0.33 16.87
C THR A 152 -4.43 1.34 16.85
N PRO A 153 -4.69 2.61 17.24
CA PRO A 153 -3.65 3.56 17.63
C PRO A 153 -2.64 2.95 18.58
#